data_AF-A0A7C1VYE9-F1
#
_entry.id   AF-A0A7C1VYE9-F1
#
_cell.length_a   1.000
_cell.length_b   1.000
_cell.length_c   1.000
_cell.angle_alpha   90.00
_cell.angle_beta   90.00
_cell.angle_gamma   90.00
#
_symmetry.space_group_name_H-M   'P 1'
#
loop_
_entity.id
_entity.type
_entity.pdbx_description
1 polymer ?
#
loop_
_entity_poly.entity_id
_entity_poly.type
_entity_poly.pdbx_seq_one_letter_code
_entity_poly.pdbx_strand_id
1 'polypeptide(L)'
;MSLVVKDSGKRRVFNSGGARDAEEGKGRFDLLLPMMLTRLSKLYESGAIKYDARNWEKGIPSSSFLDSAKRHLNKHHEGRRDEDHLAAVLFNVCGVMFNEIMISRTLLPPELNDLPNYFPEKCPVHKKYKVEKKPRSDCPYCLIIWNKKVYYEEIEF
;
A
#
# COMPACT_ATOMS: atom_id res chain seq x y z
N MET A 1 -31.69 -11.72 17.85
CA MET A 1 -30.77 -11.10 16.89
C MET A 1 -29.98 -12.22 16.24
N SER A 2 -30.13 -12.47 14.93
CA SER A 2 -29.27 -13.45 14.24
C SER A 2 -27.91 -12.82 13.96
N LEU A 3 -26.84 -13.58 14.21
CA LEU A 3 -25.49 -13.17 13.82
C LEU A 3 -25.36 -13.34 12.30
N VAL A 4 -25.14 -12.24 11.58
CA VAL A 4 -24.86 -12.27 10.15
C VAL A 4 -23.43 -12.73 9.94
N VAL A 5 -23.25 -13.88 9.28
CA VAL A 5 -21.93 -14.37 8.86
C VAL A 5 -21.67 -13.87 7.44
N LYS A 6 -20.58 -13.12 7.24
CA LYS A 6 -20.12 -12.73 5.90
C LYS A 6 -19.51 -13.95 5.19
N ASP A 7 -19.89 -14.19 3.95
CA ASP A 7 -19.46 -15.33 3.11
C ASP A 7 -19.21 -14.81 1.68
N SER A 8 -18.11 -15.23 1.04
CA SER A 8 -17.80 -14.88 -0.36
C SER A 8 -18.68 -15.61 -1.38
N GLY A 9 -19.44 -16.61 -0.94
CA GLY A 9 -20.21 -17.51 -1.80
C GLY A 9 -19.38 -18.64 -2.40
N LYS A 10 -18.07 -18.69 -2.13
CA LYS A 10 -17.17 -19.78 -2.51
C LYS A 10 -16.66 -20.49 -1.24
N ARG A 11 -16.46 -21.82 -1.28
CA ARG A 11 -16.03 -22.60 -0.12
C ARG A 11 -14.82 -23.48 -0.41
N ARG A 12 -13.96 -23.63 0.61
CA ARG A 12 -13.02 -24.75 0.69
C ARG A 12 -13.55 -25.77 1.67
N VAL A 13 -13.56 -27.03 1.25
CA VAL A 13 -13.96 -28.17 2.08
C VAL A 13 -12.72 -29.00 2.37
N PHE A 14 -12.51 -29.34 3.62
CA PHE A 14 -11.41 -30.22 4.03
C PHE A 14 -11.88 -31.67 4.06
N ASN A 15 -10.93 -32.61 3.99
CA ASN A 15 -11.23 -34.04 4.04
C ASN A 15 -11.97 -34.48 5.31
N SER A 16 -11.87 -33.70 6.40
CA SER A 16 -12.61 -33.92 7.65
C SER A 16 -14.10 -33.52 7.58
N GLY A 17 -14.57 -32.97 6.45
CA GLY A 17 -15.91 -32.43 6.29
C GLY A 17 -16.06 -30.98 6.77
N GLY A 18 -15.03 -30.40 7.40
CA GLY A 18 -15.03 -28.98 7.75
C GLY A 18 -15.08 -28.10 6.50
N ALA A 19 -15.71 -26.94 6.60
CA ALA A 19 -15.76 -25.95 5.51
C ALA A 19 -15.33 -24.57 6.01
N ARG A 20 -14.60 -23.84 5.17
CA ARG A 20 -14.26 -22.42 5.37
C ARG A 20 -14.52 -21.67 4.08
N ASP A 21 -14.69 -20.36 4.21
CA ASP A 21 -14.80 -19.46 3.07
C ASP A 21 -13.53 -19.53 2.19
N ALA A 22 -13.64 -19.21 0.91
CA ALA A 22 -12.53 -19.30 -0.03
C ALA A 22 -11.34 -18.40 0.36
N GLU A 23 -10.13 -18.82 -0.03
CA GLU A 23 -8.88 -18.13 0.32
C GLU A 23 -8.50 -17.03 -0.68
N GLU A 24 -9.03 -17.10 -1.90
CA GLU A 24 -8.78 -16.15 -2.99
C GLU A 24 -9.12 -14.71 -2.59
N GLY A 25 -8.23 -13.76 -2.89
CA GLY A 25 -8.43 -12.32 -2.64
C GLY A 25 -8.15 -11.84 -1.21
N LYS A 26 -7.89 -12.74 -0.25
CA LYS A 26 -7.76 -12.36 1.19
C LYS A 26 -6.34 -12.14 1.69
N GLY A 27 -5.35 -12.41 0.83
CA GLY A 27 -3.93 -12.39 1.20
C GLY A 27 -3.50 -13.60 2.03
N ARG A 28 -2.18 -13.80 2.13
CA ARG A 28 -1.53 -14.94 2.81
C ARG A 28 -0.75 -14.49 4.04
N PHE A 29 -1.50 -14.07 5.06
CA PHE A 29 -0.92 -13.61 6.32
C PHE A 29 -0.06 -14.67 7.02
N ASP A 30 -0.37 -15.96 6.83
CA ASP A 30 0.40 -17.09 7.35
C ASP A 30 1.81 -17.19 6.77
N LEU A 31 2.06 -16.57 5.61
CA LEU A 31 3.38 -16.53 4.97
C LEU A 31 4.21 -15.31 5.39
N LEU A 32 3.68 -14.39 6.19
CA LEU A 32 4.44 -13.26 6.70
C LEU A 32 5.53 -13.75 7.65
N LEU A 33 6.78 -13.37 7.37
CA LEU A 33 7.93 -13.78 8.17
C LEU A 33 7.86 -13.14 9.57
N PRO A 34 7.62 -13.90 10.66
CA PRO A 34 7.37 -13.29 11.96
C PRO A 34 8.57 -12.51 12.48
N MET A 35 9.79 -12.92 12.12
CA MET A 35 11.02 -12.22 12.55
C MET A 35 11.14 -10.83 11.91
N MET A 36 10.57 -10.64 10.72
CA MET A 36 10.51 -9.33 10.09
C MET A 36 9.49 -8.42 10.77
N LEU A 37 8.35 -8.99 11.19
CA LEU A 37 7.35 -8.28 11.98
C LEU A 37 7.93 -7.81 13.32
N THR A 38 8.72 -8.65 13.99
CA THR A 38 9.40 -8.27 15.25
C THR A 38 10.41 -7.14 15.07
N ARG A 39 11.15 -7.11 13.95
CA ARG A 39 12.07 -6.00 13.64
C ARG A 39 11.31 -4.69 13.45
N LEU A 40 10.24 -4.74 12.66
CA LEU A 40 9.37 -3.58 12.44
C LEU A 40 8.68 -3.12 13.73
N SER A 41 8.22 -4.03 14.58
CA SER A 41 7.55 -3.68 15.85
C SER A 41 8.47 -2.93 16.82
N LYS A 42 9.75 -3.32 16.90
CA LYS A 42 10.76 -2.61 17.70
C LYS A 42 11.01 -1.18 17.21
N LEU A 43 10.94 -0.96 15.89
CA LEU A 43 11.03 0.37 15.34
C LEU A 43 9.80 1.23 15.72
N TYR A 44 8.59 0.66 15.66
CA TYR A 44 7.38 1.35 16.14
C TYR A 44 7.46 1.67 17.63
N GLU A 45 7.95 0.76 18.46
CA GLU A 45 8.18 0.99 19.89
C GLU A 45 9.16 2.16 20.11
N SER A 46 10.31 2.13 19.43
CA SER A 46 11.32 3.20 19.52
C SER A 46 10.76 4.56 19.07
N GLY A 47 9.94 4.56 18.00
CA GLY A 47 9.26 5.74 17.51
C GLY A 47 8.21 6.26 18.49
N ALA A 48 7.46 5.37 19.15
CA ALA A 48 6.46 5.73 20.15
C ALA A 48 7.08 6.32 21.42
N ILE A 49 8.24 5.79 21.86
CA ILE A 49 9.01 6.37 22.97
C ILE A 49 9.49 7.78 22.60
N LYS A 50 9.90 8.01 21.36
CA LYS A 50 10.49 9.28 20.91
C LYS A 50 9.47 10.37 20.56
N TYR A 51 8.33 9.99 19.95
CA TYR A 51 7.38 10.93 19.34
C TYR A 51 5.93 10.74 19.81
N ASP A 52 5.69 9.91 20.82
CA ASP A 52 4.41 9.36 21.23
C ASP A 52 3.82 8.30 20.28
N ALA A 53 2.96 7.44 20.84
CA ALA A 53 2.24 6.43 20.09
C ALA A 53 1.40 7.07 18.97
N ARG A 54 1.31 6.39 17.82
CA ARG A 54 0.52 6.80 16.64
C ARG A 54 0.88 8.19 16.08
N ASN A 55 2.06 8.74 16.37
CA ASN A 55 2.48 10.04 15.84
C ASN A 55 2.40 10.15 14.32
N TRP A 56 2.70 9.06 13.61
CA TRP A 56 2.66 8.98 12.15
C TRP A 56 1.25 9.16 11.56
N GLU A 57 0.19 9.00 12.35
CA GLU A 57 -1.20 9.23 11.91
C GLU A 57 -1.59 10.72 11.87
N LYS A 58 -0.79 11.60 12.48
CA LYS A 58 -1.05 13.05 12.50
C LYS A 58 -0.84 13.72 11.13
N GLY A 59 -0.37 12.97 10.13
CA GLY A 59 -0.11 13.45 8.77
C GLY A 59 1.36 13.76 8.55
N ILE A 60 2.02 12.95 7.73
CA ILE A 60 3.39 13.13 7.25
C ILE A 60 3.34 13.09 5.72
N PRO A 61 3.92 14.06 4.99
CA PRO A 61 3.93 14.03 3.52
C PRO A 61 4.58 12.77 2.96
N SER A 62 4.00 12.20 1.89
CA SER A 62 4.50 10.99 1.23
C SER A 62 5.93 11.16 0.71
N SER A 63 6.31 12.37 0.28
CA SER A 63 7.69 12.70 -0.10
C SER A 63 8.67 12.52 1.06
N SER A 64 8.29 12.92 2.28
CA SER A 64 9.12 12.79 3.49
C SER A 64 9.33 11.32 3.85
N PHE A 65 8.28 10.50 3.79
CA PHE A 65 8.42 9.05 3.95
C PHE A 65 9.36 8.46 2.88
N LEU A 66 9.13 8.77 1.60
CA LEU A 66 9.89 8.17 0.50
C LEU A 66 11.38 8.58 0.52
N ASP A 67 11.68 9.83 0.83
CA ASP A 67 13.04 10.33 0.98
C ASP A 67 13.77 9.64 2.16
N SER A 68 13.08 9.50 3.30
CA SER A 68 13.60 8.75 4.44
C SER A 68 13.87 7.28 4.12
N ALA A 69 12.94 6.61 3.42
CA ALA A 69 13.12 5.23 2.96
C ALA A 69 14.38 5.09 2.08
N LYS A 70 14.57 5.98 1.11
CA LYS A 70 15.75 5.97 0.21
C LYS A 70 17.05 6.15 0.97
N ARG A 71 17.10 7.07 1.94
CA ARG A 71 18.30 7.25 2.78
C ARG A 71 18.64 6.00 3.58
N HIS A 72 17.65 5.38 4.25
CA HIS A 72 17.90 4.15 5.01
C HIS A 72 18.34 2.99 4.10
N LEU A 73 17.75 2.87 2.90
CA LEU A 73 18.18 1.87 1.93
C LEU A 73 19.63 2.10 1.47
N ASN A 74 20.00 3.35 1.16
CA ASN A 74 21.37 3.70 0.77
C ASN A 74 22.37 3.43 1.88
N LYS A 75 22.06 3.79 3.14
CA LYS A 75 22.91 3.48 4.30
C LYS A 75 23.12 1.97 4.45
N HIS A 76 22.06 1.18 4.30
CA HIS A 76 22.17 -0.28 4.36
C HIS A 76 23.05 -0.83 3.22
N HIS A 77 22.88 -0.30 2.00
CA HIS A 77 23.67 -0.65 0.83
C HIS A 77 25.16 -0.31 1.01
N GLU A 78 25.49 0.80 1.67
CA GLU A 78 26.84 1.20 2.06
C GLU A 78 27.44 0.28 3.16
N GLY A 79 26.68 -0.66 3.70
CA GLY A 79 27.14 -1.58 4.75
C GLY A 79 26.92 -1.08 6.18
N ARG A 80 26.22 0.04 6.38
CA ARG A 80 25.91 0.55 7.73
C ARG A 80 24.91 -0.35 8.46
N ARG A 81 25.16 -0.59 9.75
CA ARG A 81 24.39 -1.49 10.64
C ARG A 81 24.20 -0.87 12.03
N ASP A 82 24.35 0.45 12.13
CA ASP A 82 24.24 1.25 13.36
C ASP A 82 22.78 1.39 13.86
N GLU A 83 21.81 1.08 13.00
CA GLU A 83 20.40 0.91 13.35
C GLU A 83 19.75 -0.12 12.40
N ASP A 84 18.48 -0.48 12.66
CA ASP A 84 17.73 -1.34 11.76
C ASP A 84 17.20 -0.57 10.54
N HIS A 85 18.10 -0.27 9.60
CA HIS A 85 17.76 0.48 8.39
C HIS A 85 16.67 -0.20 7.55
N LEU A 86 16.64 -1.53 7.45
CA LEU A 86 15.63 -2.22 6.62
C LEU A 86 14.24 -2.16 7.26
N ALA A 87 14.14 -2.24 8.59
CA ALA A 87 12.88 -1.97 9.28
C ALA A 87 12.43 -0.52 9.04
N ALA A 88 13.36 0.44 9.03
CA ALA A 88 13.07 1.84 8.74
C ALA A 88 12.58 2.04 7.30
N VAL A 89 13.16 1.35 6.32
CA VAL A 89 12.63 1.32 4.94
C VAL A 89 11.19 0.84 4.94
N LEU A 90 10.90 -0.30 5.60
CA LEU A 90 9.54 -0.86 5.66
C LEU A 90 8.54 0.11 6.29
N PHE A 91 8.88 0.72 7.44
CA PHE A 91 8.03 1.71 8.10
C PHE A 91 7.66 2.87 7.19
N ASN A 92 8.64 3.44 6.49
CA ASN A 92 8.40 4.57 5.61
C ASN A 92 7.57 4.19 4.37
N VAL A 93 7.80 3.01 3.79
CA VAL A 93 6.97 2.51 2.68
C VAL A 93 5.53 2.26 3.15
N CYS A 94 5.33 1.67 4.34
CA CYS A 94 4.01 1.55 4.96
C CYS A 94 3.36 2.92 5.21
N GLY A 95 4.13 3.96 5.53
CA GLY A 95 3.64 5.32 5.68
C GLY A 95 3.05 5.89 4.39
N VAL A 96 3.69 5.66 3.24
CA VAL A 96 3.13 6.04 1.93
C VAL A 96 1.84 5.28 1.64
N MET A 97 1.83 3.95 1.85
CA MET A 97 0.62 3.13 1.67
C MET A 97 -0.53 3.57 2.59
N PHE A 98 -0.20 3.95 3.83
CA PHE A 98 -1.19 4.48 4.77
C PHE A 98 -1.79 5.78 4.25
N ASN A 99 -0.98 6.72 3.76
CA ASN A 99 -1.50 7.95 3.17
C ASN A 99 -2.44 7.65 1.99
N GLU A 100 -2.08 6.73 1.10
CA GLU A 100 -2.93 6.33 -0.04
C GLU A 100 -4.30 5.81 0.43
N ILE A 101 -4.33 4.91 1.41
CA ILE A 101 -5.55 4.33 1.98
C ILE A 101 -6.39 5.38 2.72
N MET A 102 -5.75 6.26 3.49
CA MET A 102 -6.49 7.24 4.30
C MET A 102 -7.02 8.38 3.47
N ILE A 103 -6.29 8.81 2.43
CA ILE A 103 -6.75 9.80 1.45
C ILE A 103 -7.93 9.23 0.66
N SER A 104 -7.86 7.97 0.19
CA SER A 104 -8.99 7.34 -0.53
C SER A 104 -10.25 7.23 0.32
N ARG A 105 -10.08 7.09 1.63
CA ARG A 105 -11.16 7.08 2.64
C ARG A 105 -11.57 8.47 3.13
N THR A 106 -11.02 9.56 2.56
CA THR A 106 -11.24 10.96 2.95
C THR A 106 -10.90 11.29 4.42
N LEU A 107 -10.03 10.49 5.04
CA LEU A 107 -9.59 10.65 6.44
C LEU A 107 -8.31 11.47 6.58
N LEU A 108 -7.56 11.65 5.49
CA LEU A 108 -6.39 12.53 5.44
C LEU A 108 -6.50 13.53 4.27
N PRO A 109 -5.90 14.73 4.40
CA PRO A 109 -5.86 15.70 3.31
C PRO A 109 -5.12 15.14 2.07
N PRO A 110 -5.66 15.32 0.84
CA PRO A 110 -5.03 14.81 -0.38
C PRO A 110 -3.65 15.42 -0.65
N GLU A 111 -3.35 16.60 -0.09
CA GLU A 111 -2.06 17.29 -0.21
C GLU A 111 -0.92 16.51 0.46
N LEU A 112 -1.22 15.55 1.35
CA LEU A 112 -0.20 14.68 1.93
C LEU A 112 0.38 13.69 0.90
N ASN A 113 -0.31 13.42 -0.21
CA ASN A 113 0.29 12.74 -1.35
C ASN A 113 0.92 13.76 -2.31
N ASP A 114 2.06 14.30 -1.90
CA ASP A 114 2.83 15.33 -2.61
C ASP A 114 3.85 14.76 -3.61
N LEU A 115 3.74 13.47 -3.95
CA LEU A 115 4.63 12.83 -4.90
C LEU A 115 4.32 13.27 -6.34
N PRO A 116 5.34 13.48 -7.19
CA PRO A 116 5.11 13.86 -8.57
C PRO A 116 4.45 12.72 -9.35
N ASN A 117 3.44 13.05 -10.16
CA ASN A 117 2.80 12.11 -11.08
C ASN A 117 3.23 12.41 -12.52
N TYR A 118 4.20 11.64 -13.03
CA TYR A 118 4.70 11.80 -14.40
C TYR A 118 3.86 11.06 -15.45
N PHE A 119 2.73 10.43 -15.05
CA PHE A 119 1.82 9.83 -16.01
C PHE A 119 0.90 10.91 -16.61
N PRO A 120 0.81 10.99 -17.94
CA PRO A 120 -0.04 11.99 -18.58
C PRO A 120 -1.52 11.75 -18.23
N GLU A 121 -2.24 12.80 -17.85
CA GLU A 121 -3.69 12.70 -17.60
C GLU A 121 -4.51 12.49 -18.89
N LYS A 122 -3.95 12.91 -20.02
CA LYS A 122 -4.59 12.85 -21.33
C LYS A 122 -3.61 12.26 -22.34
N CYS A 123 -4.14 11.44 -23.25
CA CYS A 123 -3.33 10.90 -24.34
C CYS A 123 -2.83 12.06 -25.22
N PRO A 124 -1.51 12.18 -25.46
CA PRO A 124 -0.95 13.28 -26.26
C PRO A 124 -1.42 13.24 -27.72
N VAL A 125 -1.72 12.03 -28.22
CA VAL A 125 -2.23 11.78 -29.59
C VAL A 125 -3.75 11.98 -29.63
N HIS A 126 -4.45 11.44 -28.64
CA HIS A 126 -5.92 11.42 -28.59
C HIS A 126 -6.41 12.33 -27.46
N LYS A 127 -6.29 13.66 -27.62
CA LYS A 127 -6.61 14.68 -26.59
C LYS A 127 -8.01 14.57 -25.96
N LYS A 128 -8.96 13.89 -26.63
CA LYS A 128 -10.33 13.63 -26.15
C LYS A 128 -10.49 12.34 -25.33
N TYR A 129 -9.43 11.54 -25.15
CA TYR A 129 -9.49 10.32 -24.36
C TYR A 129 -9.49 10.66 -22.87
N LYS A 130 -10.60 10.33 -22.20
CA LYS A 130 -10.70 10.31 -20.73
C LYS A 130 -10.52 8.86 -20.25
N VAL A 131 -9.90 8.68 -19.09
CA VAL A 131 -9.53 7.40 -18.43
C VAL A 131 -10.72 6.44 -18.20
N GLU A 132 -11.95 6.85 -18.52
CA GLU A 132 -13.19 6.09 -18.34
C GLU A 132 -13.65 5.34 -19.60
N LYS A 133 -13.05 5.60 -20.78
CA LYS A 133 -13.38 4.87 -22.02
C LYS A 133 -12.35 3.78 -22.31
N LYS A 134 -12.77 2.61 -22.80
CA LYS A 134 -11.85 1.51 -23.22
C LYS A 134 -10.68 2.08 -24.06
N PRO A 135 -9.42 1.74 -23.75
CA PRO A 135 -8.28 2.32 -24.43
C PRO A 135 -8.31 1.93 -25.90
N ARG A 136 -7.81 2.83 -26.74
CA ARG A 136 -7.44 2.48 -28.10
C ARG A 136 -6.31 1.46 -28.03
N SER A 137 -6.61 0.22 -28.40
CA SER A 137 -5.67 -0.92 -28.31
C SER A 137 -4.44 -0.74 -29.21
N ASP A 138 -4.55 0.09 -30.23
CA ASP A 138 -3.50 0.49 -31.16
C ASP A 138 -2.68 1.70 -30.67
N CYS A 139 -3.06 2.34 -29.56
CA CYS A 139 -2.37 3.51 -29.05
C CYS A 139 -1.64 3.19 -27.72
N PRO A 140 -0.29 3.16 -27.71
CA PRO A 140 0.48 2.84 -26.51
C PRO A 140 0.22 3.83 -25.37
N TYR A 141 0.00 5.10 -25.69
CA TYR A 141 -0.33 6.13 -24.69
C TYR A 141 -1.71 5.94 -24.06
N CYS A 142 -2.73 5.50 -24.82
CA CYS A 142 -4.04 5.19 -24.25
C CYS A 142 -3.97 3.98 -23.31
N LEU A 143 -3.17 2.97 -23.66
CA LEU A 143 -2.96 1.78 -22.83
C LEU A 143 -2.23 2.13 -21.51
N ILE A 144 -1.17 2.95 -21.58
CA ILE A 144 -0.44 3.42 -20.39
C ILE A 144 -1.38 4.16 -19.42
N ILE A 145 -2.24 5.05 -19.95
CA ILE A 145 -3.18 5.83 -19.14
C ILE A 145 -4.27 4.95 -18.53
N TRP A 146 -4.80 3.97 -19.28
CA TRP A 146 -5.84 3.07 -18.80
C TRP A 146 -5.35 2.11 -17.72
N ASN A 147 -4.14 1.56 -17.88
CA ASN A 147 -3.55 0.64 -16.91
C ASN A 147 -3.19 1.29 -15.56
N LYS A 148 -3.28 2.62 -15.44
CA LYS A 148 -3.11 3.37 -14.19
C LYS A 148 -4.17 3.05 -13.13
N LYS A 149 -5.36 2.58 -13.52
CA LYS A 149 -6.51 2.40 -12.60
C LYS A 149 -6.41 1.19 -11.66
N VAL A 150 -5.54 0.21 -11.93
CA VAL A 150 -5.77 -1.15 -11.41
C VAL A 150 -5.27 -1.40 -9.98
N TYR A 151 -4.35 -0.61 -9.42
CA TYR A 151 -3.68 -1.05 -8.17
C TYR A 151 -4.38 -0.63 -6.86
N TYR A 152 -5.10 0.49 -6.83
CA TYR A 152 -5.62 1.07 -5.57
C TYR A 152 -7.15 1.03 -5.43
N GLU A 153 -7.90 0.84 -6.51
CA GLU A 153 -9.36 0.65 -6.47
C GLU A 153 -9.75 -0.77 -6.03
N GLU A 154 -8.81 -1.73 -6.02
CA GLU A 154 -9.06 -3.15 -5.71
C GLU A 154 -8.62 -3.58 -4.29
N ILE A 155 -8.09 -2.66 -3.46
CA ILE A 155 -7.71 -2.94 -2.07
C ILE A 155 -8.91 -2.65 -1.13
N GLU A 156 -10.04 -3.30 -1.39
CA GLU A 156 -11.09 -3.49 -0.38
C GLU A 156 -10.93 -4.89 0.22
N PHE A 157 -10.41 -4.95 1.46
CA PHE A 157 -10.38 -6.18 2.27
C PHE A 157 -11.71 -6.39 3.01
#